data_AF-A0A1H7TK95-F1
#
_entry.id   AF-A0A1H7TK95-F1
#
_cell.length_a   1.000
_cell.length_b   1.000
_cell.length_c   1.000
_cell.angle_alpha   90.00
_cell.angle_beta   90.00
_cell.angle_gamma   90.00
#
_symmetry.space_group_name_H-M   'P 1'
#
loop_
_entity.id
_entity.type
_entity.pdbx_description
1 polymer ?
#
loop_
_entity_poly.entity_id
_entity_poly.type
_entity_poly.pdbx_seq_one_letter_code
_entity_poly.pdbx_strand_id
1 'polypeptide(L)' 'MQPFADAQVLSCPYCGEEVEVQVDMAGPSSERYVEDCSVCCRPWAVSVTREGEDVWVSLGRDDD' A
#
# COMPACT_ATOMS: atom_id res chain seq x y z
N MET A 1 -0.18 15.44 16.85
CA MET A 1 0.59 15.05 15.65
C MET A 1 0.60 13.54 15.66
N GLN A 2 -0.24 12.91 14.84
CA GLN A 2 -0.61 11.49 14.95
C GLN A 2 0.55 10.61 14.44
N PRO A 3 1.11 9.70 15.28
CA PRO A 3 2.12 8.74 14.85
C PRO A 3 1.51 7.35 14.57
N PHE A 4 0.27 7.26 14.10
CA PHE A 4 -0.47 5.99 14.04
C PHE A 4 -0.40 5.26 12.69
N ALA A 5 0.04 5.95 11.64
CA ALA A 5 0.23 5.36 10.32
C ALA A 5 1.73 5.24 10.03
N ASP A 6 2.17 4.02 9.76
CA ASP A 6 3.52 3.76 9.25
C ASP A 6 3.50 3.99 7.73
N ALA A 7 4.46 4.74 7.20
CA ALA A 7 4.55 5.02 5.78
C ALA A 7 5.57 4.06 5.16
N GLN A 8 5.10 3.21 4.25
CA GLN A 8 5.92 2.24 3.53
C GLN A 8 6.21 2.78 2.13
N VAL A 9 7.50 2.91 1.81
CA VAL A 9 7.94 3.35 0.48
C VAL A 9 8.10 2.13 -0.41
N LEU A 10 7.29 2.06 -1.46
CA LEU A 10 7.25 0.95 -2.42
C LEU A 10 7.39 1.50 -3.84
N SER A 11 7.66 0.64 -4.81
CA SER A 11 7.77 1.05 -6.21
C SER A 11 6.48 0.73 -6.97
N CYS A 12 6.01 1.69 -7.78
CA CYS A 12 4.84 1.51 -8.62
C CYS A 12 5.06 0.34 -9.61
N PRO A 13 4.16 -0.65 -9.68
CA PRO A 13 4.33 -1.81 -10.56
C PRO A 13 4.13 -1.46 -12.04
N TYR A 14 3.77 -0.20 -12.34
CA TYR A 14 3.52 0.28 -13.69
C TYR A 14 4.64 1.15 -14.24
N CYS A 15 5.05 2.21 -13.52
CA CYS A 15 6.12 3.13 -13.96
C CYS A 15 7.44 2.96 -13.20
N GLY A 16 7.45 2.25 -12.08
CA GLY A 16 8.63 2.07 -11.23
C GLY A 16 8.92 3.20 -10.24
N GLU A 17 8.10 4.26 -10.21
CA GLU A 17 8.29 5.39 -9.30
C GLU A 17 8.12 4.99 -7.83
N GLU A 18 8.89 5.63 -6.96
CA GLU A 18 8.77 5.46 -5.50
C GLU A 18 7.54 6.19 -4.96
N VAL A 19 6.81 5.50 -4.10
CA VAL A 19 5.51 5.94 -3.63
C VAL A 19 5.29 5.58 -2.18
N GLU A 20 4.51 6.40 -1.49
CA GLU A 20 4.28 6.28 -0.06
C GLU A 20 2.90 5.67 0.20
N VAL A 21 2.88 4.50 0.81
CA VAL A 21 1.66 3.81 1.24
C VAL A 21 1.50 3.99 2.74
N GLN A 22 0.40 4.60 3.17
CA GLN A 22 0.08 4.77 4.58
C GLN A 22 -0.61 3.52 5.10
N VAL A 23 -0.05 2.91 6.14
CA VAL A 23 -0.61 1.71 6.76
C VAL A 23 -0.84 1.92 8.25
N ASP A 24 -2.11 1.90 8.64
CA ASP A 24 -2.51 1.94 10.03
C ASP A 24 -2.33 0.56 10.68
N MET A 25 -1.78 0.51 11.90
CA MET A 25 -1.68 -0.73 12.67
C MET A 25 -3.02 -1.17 13.28
N ALA A 26 -4.00 -0.27 13.35
CA ALA A 26 -5.30 -0.51 13.98
C ALA A 26 -6.38 -1.08 13.03
N GLY A 27 -6.04 -1.41 11.79
CA GLY A 27 -7.00 -1.89 10.78
C GLY A 27 -7.26 -3.40 10.78
N PRO A 28 -8.08 -3.91 9.84
CA PRO A 28 -8.40 -5.35 9.73
C PRO A 28 -7.17 -6.21 9.40
N SER A 29 -7.22 -7.52 9.72
CA SER A 29 -6.11 -8.45 9.47
C SER A 29 -5.67 -8.51 8.01
N SER A 30 -6.63 -8.39 7.08
CA SER A 30 -6.36 -8.29 5.64
C SER A 30 -7.12 -7.11 5.07
N GLU A 31 -6.41 -6.22 4.41
CA GLU A 31 -6.97 -5.04 3.77
C GLU A 31 -6.50 -4.98 2.33
N ARG A 32 -7.43 -4.72 1.41
CA ARG A 32 -7.12 -4.55 -0.01
C ARG A 32 -7.91 -3.37 -0.53
N TYR A 33 -7.21 -2.46 -1.18
CA TYR A 33 -7.80 -1.27 -1.77
C TYR A 33 -7.02 -0.88 -3.02
N VAL A 34 -7.62 -0.01 -3.83
CA VAL A 34 -7.01 0.49 -5.07
C VAL A 34 -6.71 1.96 -4.86
N GLU A 35 -5.50 2.36 -5.24
CA GLU A 35 -5.09 3.76 -5.33
C GLU A 35 -4.71 4.10 -6.77
N ASP A 36 -4.38 5.35 -7.04
CA ASP A 36 -3.85 5.77 -8.34
C ASP A 36 -2.42 6.27 -8.17
N CYS A 37 -1.51 5.85 -9.04
CA CYS A 37 -0.16 6.39 -9.01
C CYS A 37 -0.17 7.88 -9.40
N SER A 38 0.39 8.75 -8.54
CA SER A 38 0.45 10.20 -8.78
C SER A 38 1.29 10.61 -10.00
N VAL A 39 2.08 9.69 -10.56
CA VAL A 39 2.94 9.95 -11.72
C VAL A 39 2.32 9.42 -13.02
N CYS A 40 1.94 8.14 -13.05
CA CYS A 40 1.43 7.51 -14.27
C CYS A 40 -0.10 7.41 -14.35
N CYS A 41 -0.84 7.89 -13.35
CA CYS A 41 -2.31 7.83 -13.26
C CYS A 41 -2.88 6.43 -13.57
N ARG A 42 -2.16 5.37 -13.18
CA ARG A 42 -2.64 4.00 -13.33
C ARG A 42 -3.09 3.45 -11.99
N PRO A 43 -4.25 2.79 -11.94
CA PRO A 43 -4.75 2.19 -10.71
C PRO A 43 -3.93 0.96 -10.36
N TRP A 44 -3.49 0.85 -9.12
CA TRP A 44 -2.75 -0.28 -8.53
C TRP A 44 -3.49 -0.82 -7.31
N ALA A 45 -3.35 -2.11 -7.03
CA ALA A 45 -3.94 -2.72 -5.85
C ALA A 45 -2.92 -2.73 -4.71
N VAL A 46 -3.27 -2.14 -3.59
CA VAL A 46 -2.52 -2.26 -2.33
C VAL A 46 -3.09 -3.44 -1.56
N SER A 47 -2.23 -4.36 -1.14
CA SER A 47 -2.58 -5.46 -0.25
C SER A 47 -1.79 -5.34 1.04
N VAL A 48 -2.50 -5.21 2.14
CA VAL A 48 -1.93 -5.14 3.50
C VAL A 48 -2.38 -6.38 4.26
N THR A 49 -1.43 -7.09 4.84
CA THR A 49 -1.69 -8.25 5.71
C THR A 49 -1.02 -8.00 7.05
N ARG A 50 -1.81 -8.07 8.12
CA ARG A 50 -1.41 -7.81 9.49
C ARG A 50 -1.51 -9.13 10.26
N GLU A 51 -0.38 -9.69 10.69
CA GLU A 51 -0.29 -10.97 11.39
C GLU A 51 0.42 -10.75 12.73
N GLY A 52 -0.34 -10.61 13.81
CA GLY A 52 0.22 -10.31 15.14
C GLY A 52 0.83 -8.91 15.22
N GLU A 53 2.14 -8.83 15.38
CA GLU A 53 2.91 -7.57 15.37
C GLU A 53 3.54 -7.26 14.01
N ASP A 54 3.51 -8.20 13.07
CA ASP A 54 4.08 -8.05 11.74
C ASP A 54 3.05 -7.50 10.74
N VAL A 55 3.51 -6.59 9.87
CA VAL A 55 2.70 -6.00 8.80
C VAL A 55 3.43 -6.19 7.47
N TRP A 56 2.72 -6.76 6.51
CA TRP A 56 3.19 -7.02 5.16
C TRP A 56 2.40 -6.16 4.18
N VAL A 57 3.11 -5.39 3.38
CA VAL A 57 2.52 -4.51 2.37
C VAL A 57 3.04 -4.92 1.00
N SER A 58 2.17 -5.02 0.02
CA SER A 58 2.53 -5.38 -1.35
C SER A 58 1.68 -4.63 -2.36
N LEU A 59 2.33 -4.13 -3.40
CA LEU A 59 1.67 -3.48 -4.53
C LEU A 59 1.52 -4.47 -5.68
N GLY A 60 0.29 -4.68 -6.11
CA GLY A 60 -0.09 -5.50 -7.25
C GLY A 60 -0.66 -4.65 -8.38
N ARG A 61 -0.59 -5.18 -9.60
CA ARG A 61 -1.40 -4.66 -10.70
C ARG A 61 -2.82 -5.21 -10.49
N ASP A 62 -3.84 -4.35 -10.61
CA ASP A 62 -5.25 -4.78 -10.49
C ASP A 62 -5.75 -5.50 -11.75
N ASP A 63 -5.01 -5.36 -12.85
CA ASP A 63 -5.38 -5.76 -14.22
C ASP A 63 -4.97 -7.22 -14.59
N ASP A 64 -4.86 -8.15 -13.64
CA ASP A 64 -4.59 -9.59 -13.89
C ASP A 64 -5.67 -10.50 -13.30
#